data_AF-A0A6L8H9Z2-F1
#
_entry.id   AF-A0A6L8H9Z2-F1
#
_cell.length_a   1.000
_cell.length_b   1.000
_cell.length_c   1.000
_cell.angle_alpha   90.00
_cell.angle_beta   90.00
_cell.angle_gamma   90.00
#
_symmetry.space_group_name_H-M   'P 1'
#
loop_
_entity.id
_entity.type
_entity.pdbx_description
1 polymer ?
#
loop_
_entity_poly.entity_id
_entity_poly.type
_entity_poly.pdbx_seq_one_letter_code
_entity_poly.pdbx_strand_id
1 'polypeptide(L)'
;MYLCYIDESGTPDIPGNTSHFVLAGISMPIWHWRDADREVMKVKRRYGLENAEIHTAWLLRRYLEQSRIDGFDSLSHSERRSKVEQARNAHLLQLQKDNKQKAYKQNKKNYAHTKSYIHLSLRERATFVEEIACCVSNWGFARLFAECIDKIYFDPARTKKSVSEQAFEQIISRFEKYLQTIDGKQE
;
A
#
# COMPACT_ATOMS: atom_id res chain seq x y z
N MET A 1 24.47 13.21 -0.44
CA MET A 1 23.43 13.04 -1.48
C MET A 1 22.28 12.26 -0.88
N TYR A 2 21.07 12.83 -0.96
CA TYR A 2 19.83 12.23 -0.44
C TYR A 2 18.98 11.71 -1.58
N LEU A 3 18.28 10.61 -1.33
CA LEU A 3 17.19 10.11 -2.15
C LEU A 3 15.88 10.66 -1.55
N CYS A 4 15.12 11.37 -2.37
CA CYS A 4 13.75 11.78 -2.05
C CYS A 4 12.81 11.02 -2.99
N TYR A 5 11.83 10.32 -2.42
CA TYR A 5 10.84 9.55 -3.17
C TYR A 5 9.45 9.95 -2.69
N ILE A 6 8.49 10.03 -3.61
CA ILE A 6 7.09 10.34 -3.32
C ILE A 6 6.19 9.27 -3.91
N ASP A 7 5.09 9.01 -3.22
CA ASP A 7 4.03 8.13 -3.71
C ASP A 7 2.66 8.61 -3.22
N GLU A 8 1.62 8.27 -3.96
CA GLU A 8 0.26 8.75 -3.71
C GLU A 8 -0.70 7.62 -3.31
N SER A 9 -1.69 7.99 -2.48
CA SER A 9 -2.81 7.13 -2.13
C SER A 9 -4.12 7.89 -2.33
N GLY A 10 -5.01 7.32 -3.15
CA GLY A 10 -6.26 7.94 -3.56
C GLY A 10 -6.17 8.57 -4.95
N THR A 11 -7.21 9.30 -5.35
CA THR A 11 -7.20 10.07 -6.61
C THR A 11 -7.44 11.55 -6.32
N PRO A 12 -6.82 12.46 -7.08
CA PRO A 12 -6.94 13.89 -6.85
C PRO A 12 -8.31 14.46 -7.27
N ASP A 13 -9.11 13.71 -8.04
CA ASP A 13 -10.39 14.19 -8.59
C ASP A 13 -11.43 14.54 -7.51
N ILE A 14 -12.17 15.62 -7.75
CA ILE A 14 -13.32 16.08 -6.98
C ILE A 14 -14.51 16.28 -7.95
N PRO A 15 -15.60 15.50 -7.86
CA PRO A 15 -15.76 14.30 -7.04
C PRO A 15 -14.92 13.12 -7.57
N GLY A 16 -14.38 12.31 -6.66
CA GLY A 16 -13.57 11.13 -6.99
C GLY A 16 -14.08 9.85 -6.32
N ASN A 17 -13.39 8.73 -6.56
CA ASN A 17 -13.73 7.41 -5.99
C ASN A 17 -13.22 7.19 -4.56
N THR A 18 -12.52 8.18 -4.01
CA THR A 18 -11.91 8.20 -2.68
C THR A 18 -12.31 9.50 -1.98
N SER A 19 -12.41 9.48 -0.65
CA SER A 19 -12.71 10.69 0.15
C SER A 19 -11.46 11.50 0.47
N HIS A 20 -10.29 10.85 0.51
CA HIS A 20 -9.02 11.48 0.83
C HIS A 20 -8.04 11.30 -0.31
N PHE A 21 -7.12 12.26 -0.43
CA PHE A 21 -5.90 12.14 -1.21
C PHE A 21 -4.72 12.30 -0.25
N VAL A 22 -3.76 11.37 -0.30
CA VAL A 22 -2.55 11.42 0.51
C VAL A 22 -1.36 11.37 -0.42
N LEU A 23 -0.48 12.36 -0.33
CA LEU A 23 0.85 12.31 -0.93
C LEU A 23 1.87 12.15 0.19
N ALA A 24 2.61 11.05 0.16
CA ALA A 24 3.67 10.77 1.12
C ALA A 24 5.02 10.88 0.44
N GLY A 25 6.01 11.41 1.17
CA GLY A 25 7.38 11.54 0.71
C GLY A 25 8.37 11.04 1.76
N ILE A 26 9.36 10.26 1.34
CA ILE A 26 10.48 9.84 2.19
C ILE A 26 11.79 10.43 1.69
N SER A 27 12.58 10.98 2.61
CA SER A 27 13.96 11.41 2.38
C SER A 27 14.92 10.55 3.18
N MET A 28 15.96 10.02 2.55
CA MET A 28 17.02 9.28 3.22
C MET A 28 18.38 9.44 2.51
N PRO A 29 19.51 9.32 3.22
CA PRO A 29 20.81 9.27 2.57
C PRO A 29 20.92 8.05 1.66
N ILE A 30 21.45 8.24 0.45
CA ILE A 30 21.47 7.15 -0.56
C ILE A 30 22.26 5.91 -0.11
N TRP A 31 23.28 6.07 0.74
CA TRP A 31 24.07 4.94 1.24
C TRP A 31 23.27 3.99 2.15
N HIS A 32 22.20 4.47 2.79
CA HIS A 32 21.30 3.62 3.60
C HIS A 32 20.27 2.86 2.76
N TRP A 33 20.13 3.13 1.47
CA TRP A 33 19.13 2.48 0.60
C TRP A 33 19.21 0.95 0.66
N ARG A 34 20.42 0.39 0.57
CA ARG A 34 20.63 -1.06 0.61
C ARG A 34 20.32 -1.66 1.98
N ASP A 35 20.58 -0.92 3.05
CA ASP A 35 20.27 -1.36 4.41
C ASP A 35 18.75 -1.38 4.63
N ALA A 36 18.07 -0.31 4.20
CA ALA A 36 16.61 -0.18 4.25
C ALA A 36 15.91 -1.29 3.46
N ASP A 37 16.33 -1.54 2.21
CA ASP A 37 15.80 -2.63 1.39
C ASP A 37 16.00 -4.00 2.06
N ARG A 38 17.21 -4.26 2.57
CA ARG A 38 17.51 -5.51 3.29
C ARG A 38 16.63 -5.70 4.52
N GLU A 39 16.37 -4.64 5.29
CA GLU A 39 15.53 -4.70 6.49
C GLU A 39 14.07 -4.99 6.14
N VAL A 40 13.51 -4.30 5.15
CA VAL A 40 12.16 -4.58 4.63
C VAL A 40 12.07 -6.01 4.08
N MET A 41 13.10 -6.46 3.33
CA MET A 41 13.14 -7.82 2.78
C MET A 41 13.20 -8.90 3.86
N LYS A 42 13.89 -8.65 4.99
CA LYS A 42 13.87 -9.57 6.14
C LYS A 42 12.45 -9.75 6.68
N VAL A 43 11.67 -8.67 6.79
CA VAL A 43 10.26 -8.75 7.21
C VAL A 43 9.44 -9.50 6.16
N LYS A 44 9.52 -9.12 4.88
CA LYS A 44 8.79 -9.77 3.78
C LYS A 44 9.05 -11.27 3.68
N ARG A 45 10.29 -11.71 3.89
CA ARG A 45 10.68 -13.13 3.86
C ARG A 45 9.92 -13.98 4.87
N ARG A 46 9.69 -13.47 6.10
CA ARG A 46 8.96 -14.21 7.15
C ARG A 46 7.53 -14.58 6.72
N TYR A 47 6.95 -13.81 5.80
CA TYR A 47 5.60 -14.02 5.29
C TYR A 47 5.58 -14.58 3.86
N GLY A 48 6.73 -14.93 3.28
CA GLY A 48 6.82 -15.40 1.89
C GLY A 48 6.39 -14.34 0.86
N LEU A 49 6.72 -13.07 1.12
CA LEU A 49 6.33 -11.93 0.30
C LEU A 49 7.51 -11.23 -0.39
N GLU A 50 8.72 -11.82 -0.49
CA GLU A 50 9.93 -11.10 -0.94
C GLU A 50 9.74 -10.41 -2.30
N ASN A 51 9.12 -11.12 -3.24
CA ASN A 51 8.91 -10.66 -4.61
C ASN A 51 7.56 -9.95 -4.82
N ALA A 52 6.79 -9.73 -3.76
CA ALA A 52 5.51 -9.06 -3.84
C ALA A 52 5.66 -7.54 -3.62
N GLU A 53 5.07 -6.75 -4.50
CA GLU A 53 4.73 -5.37 -4.18
C GLU A 53 3.67 -5.36 -3.07
N ILE A 54 3.72 -4.39 -2.15
CA ILE A 54 2.86 -4.36 -0.97
C ILE A 54 1.83 -3.26 -1.12
N HIS A 55 0.59 -3.65 -1.38
CA HIS A 55 -0.56 -2.74 -1.42
C HIS A 55 -1.40 -2.91 -0.16
N THR A 56 -1.22 -2.05 0.84
CA THR A 56 -1.91 -2.16 2.14
C THR A 56 -3.43 -2.21 2.00
N ALA A 57 -4.00 -1.43 1.07
CA ALA A 57 -5.44 -1.44 0.79
C ALA A 57 -5.96 -2.79 0.28
N TRP A 58 -5.18 -3.54 -0.49
CA TRP A 58 -5.56 -4.90 -0.93
C TRP A 58 -5.23 -5.95 0.12
N LEU A 59 -4.15 -5.73 0.85
CA LEU A 59 -3.62 -6.66 1.84
C LEU A 59 -4.44 -6.65 3.14
N LEU A 60 -5.12 -5.58 3.53
CA LEU A 60 -5.94 -5.53 4.75
C LEU A 60 -7.43 -5.82 4.52
N ARG A 61 -7.85 -6.04 3.28
CA ARG A 61 -9.24 -6.42 2.97
C ARG A 61 -9.55 -7.84 3.45
N ARG A 62 -10.78 -8.05 3.93
CA ARG A 62 -11.32 -9.40 4.14
C ARG A 62 -11.41 -10.13 2.79
N TYR A 63 -10.88 -11.35 2.73
CA TYR A 63 -11.00 -12.21 1.55
C TYR A 63 -12.13 -13.19 1.80
N LEU A 64 -13.26 -13.01 1.10
CA LEU A 64 -14.47 -13.80 1.32
C LEU A 64 -14.22 -15.29 1.10
N GLU A 65 -13.38 -15.63 0.14
CA GLU A 65 -12.98 -16.99 -0.15
C GLU A 65 -12.19 -17.67 0.97
N GLN A 66 -11.44 -16.92 1.80
CA GLN A 66 -10.78 -17.47 2.99
C GLN A 66 -11.81 -17.83 4.07
N SER A 67 -12.85 -17.01 4.25
CA SER A 67 -13.89 -17.24 5.26
C SER A 67 -14.76 -18.48 5.03
N ARG A 68 -14.68 -19.07 3.83
CA ARG A 68 -15.41 -20.28 3.43
C ARG A 68 -14.57 -21.55 3.56
N ILE A 69 -13.32 -21.43 4.01
CA ILE A 69 -12.42 -22.57 4.18
C ILE A 69 -12.40 -22.93 5.66
N ASP A 70 -12.95 -24.09 5.99
CA ASP A 70 -12.98 -24.58 7.36
C ASP A 70 -11.56 -24.76 7.91
N GLY A 71 -11.36 -24.26 9.14
CA GLY A 71 -10.07 -24.34 9.82
C GLY A 71 -8.93 -23.63 9.09
N PHE A 72 -9.20 -22.60 8.28
CA PHE A 72 -8.18 -21.91 7.46
C PHE A 72 -6.87 -21.61 8.21
N ASP A 73 -6.98 -21.11 9.45
CA ASP A 73 -5.82 -20.74 10.26
C ASP A 73 -4.98 -21.94 10.73
N SER A 74 -5.54 -23.15 10.76
CA SER A 74 -4.82 -24.39 11.11
C SER A 74 -4.05 -25.01 9.94
N LEU A 75 -4.33 -24.57 8.71
CA LEU A 75 -3.70 -25.10 7.50
C LEU A 75 -2.31 -24.49 7.28
N SER A 76 -1.43 -25.24 6.60
CA SER A 76 -0.15 -24.71 6.13
C SER A 76 -0.33 -23.66 5.02
N HIS A 77 0.68 -22.80 4.81
CA HIS A 77 0.64 -21.76 3.76
C HIS A 77 0.37 -22.34 2.35
N SER A 78 0.91 -23.51 2.03
CA SER A 78 0.70 -24.16 0.73
C SER A 78 -0.75 -24.65 0.58
N GLU A 79 -1.31 -25.27 1.62
CA GLU A 79 -2.70 -25.72 1.64
C GLU A 79 -3.68 -24.56 1.56
N ARG A 80 -3.44 -23.48 2.33
CA ARG A 80 -4.23 -22.24 2.28
C ARG A 80 -4.26 -21.68 0.87
N ARG A 81 -3.09 -21.57 0.22
CA ARG A 81 -2.98 -21.10 -1.17
C ARG A 81 -3.79 -21.98 -2.12
N SER A 82 -3.61 -23.29 -2.06
CA SER A 82 -4.31 -24.25 -2.93
C SER A 82 -5.83 -24.16 -2.75
N LYS A 83 -6.34 -24.19 -1.51
CA LYS A 83 -7.78 -24.11 -1.24
C LYS A 83 -8.38 -22.76 -1.67
N VAL A 84 -7.68 -21.66 -1.46
CA VAL A 84 -8.13 -20.33 -1.92
C VAL A 84 -8.17 -20.26 -3.44
N GLU A 85 -7.14 -20.77 -4.13
CA GLU A 85 -7.12 -20.81 -5.60
C GLU A 85 -8.26 -21.67 -6.16
N GLN A 86 -8.53 -22.84 -5.56
CA GLN A 86 -9.67 -23.67 -5.93
C GLN A 86 -11.00 -22.92 -5.76
N ALA A 87 -11.21 -22.25 -4.61
CA ALA A 87 -12.41 -21.47 -4.35
C ALA A 87 -12.58 -20.30 -5.35
N ARG A 88 -11.50 -19.59 -5.67
CA ARG A 88 -11.50 -18.51 -6.67
C ARG A 88 -11.82 -19.03 -8.06
N ASN A 89 -11.23 -20.14 -8.48
CA ASN A 89 -11.46 -20.74 -9.79
C ASN A 89 -12.90 -21.22 -9.93
N ALA A 90 -13.45 -21.90 -8.91
CA ALA A 90 -14.85 -22.31 -8.88
C ALA A 90 -15.80 -21.10 -9.00
N HIS A 91 -15.52 -20.02 -8.26
CA HIS A 91 -16.31 -18.79 -8.33
C HIS A 91 -16.24 -18.13 -9.71
N LEU A 92 -15.06 -18.02 -10.32
CA LEU A 92 -14.91 -17.48 -11.67
C LEU A 92 -15.63 -18.33 -12.71
N LEU A 93 -15.57 -19.66 -12.59
CA LEU A 93 -16.30 -20.58 -13.47
C LEU A 93 -17.82 -20.40 -13.32
N GLN A 94 -18.31 -20.24 -12.10
CA GLN A 94 -19.73 -19.96 -11.86
C GLN A 94 -20.17 -18.64 -12.51
N LEU A 95 -19.39 -17.56 -12.35
CA LEU A 95 -19.70 -16.27 -12.99
C LEU A 95 -19.71 -16.37 -14.51
N GLN A 96 -18.85 -17.22 -15.09
CA GLN A 96 -18.84 -17.48 -16.52
C GLN A 96 -20.10 -18.23 -16.97
N LYS A 97 -20.52 -19.28 -16.24
CA LYS A 97 -21.76 -20.04 -16.51
C LYS A 97 -23.01 -19.16 -16.39
N ASP A 98 -23.02 -18.26 -15.41
CA ASP A 98 -24.11 -17.31 -15.17
C ASP A 98 -24.14 -16.14 -16.18
N ASN A 99 -23.22 -16.10 -17.16
CA ASN A 99 -23.05 -15.00 -18.12
C ASN A 99 -22.81 -13.61 -17.48
N LYS A 100 -22.26 -13.55 -16.26
CA LYS A 100 -22.00 -12.32 -15.50
C LYS A 100 -20.63 -11.70 -15.86
N GLN A 101 -20.46 -11.32 -17.13
CA GLN A 101 -19.16 -10.91 -17.68
C GLN A 101 -18.49 -9.73 -16.96
N LYS A 102 -19.26 -8.71 -16.54
CA LYS A 102 -18.72 -7.57 -15.78
C LYS A 102 -18.17 -8.01 -14.42
N ALA A 103 -18.93 -8.83 -13.69
CA ALA A 103 -18.52 -9.36 -12.40
C ALA A 103 -17.32 -10.30 -12.53
N TYR A 104 -17.27 -11.14 -13.58
CA TYR A 104 -16.11 -11.99 -13.87
C TYR A 104 -14.83 -11.17 -14.03
N LYS A 105 -14.86 -10.13 -14.88
CA LYS A 105 -13.70 -9.25 -15.11
C LYS A 105 -13.25 -8.56 -13.83
N GLN A 106 -14.19 -8.04 -13.05
CA GLN A 106 -13.87 -7.36 -11.79
C GLN A 106 -13.25 -8.32 -10.75
N ASN A 107 -13.83 -9.50 -10.55
CA ASN A 107 -13.30 -10.49 -9.61
C ASN A 107 -11.92 -10.99 -10.03
N LYS A 108 -11.72 -11.26 -11.33
CA LYS A 108 -10.41 -11.64 -11.87
C LYS A 108 -9.35 -10.57 -11.59
N LYS A 109 -9.68 -9.28 -11.78
CA LYS A 109 -8.80 -8.17 -11.43
C LYS A 109 -8.50 -8.13 -9.92
N ASN A 110 -9.52 -8.22 -9.07
CA ASN A 110 -9.34 -8.22 -7.62
C ASN A 110 -8.47 -9.40 -7.13
N TYR A 111 -8.63 -10.58 -7.72
CA TYR A 111 -7.83 -11.75 -7.41
C TYR A 111 -6.38 -11.60 -7.82
N ALA A 112 -6.11 -10.92 -8.94
CA ALA A 112 -4.74 -10.59 -9.34
C ALA A 112 -4.05 -9.71 -8.30
N HIS A 113 -4.70 -8.65 -7.82
CA HIS A 113 -4.14 -7.74 -6.81
C HIS A 113 -3.85 -8.40 -5.44
N THR A 114 -4.54 -9.50 -5.12
CA THR A 114 -4.44 -10.16 -3.81
C THR A 114 -3.70 -11.49 -3.86
N LYS A 115 -3.31 -11.96 -5.06
CA LYS A 115 -2.71 -13.29 -5.31
C LYS A 115 -1.49 -13.59 -4.43
N SER A 116 -0.68 -12.57 -4.15
CA SER A 116 0.53 -12.75 -3.35
C SER A 116 0.23 -13.06 -1.89
N TYR A 117 -0.92 -12.64 -1.36
CA TYR A 117 -1.21 -12.65 0.08
C TYR A 117 -2.18 -13.75 0.52
N ILE A 118 -2.71 -14.56 -0.40
CA ILE A 118 -3.82 -15.49 -0.11
C ILE A 118 -3.50 -16.61 0.88
N HIS A 119 -2.22 -16.91 1.09
CA HIS A 119 -1.78 -17.88 2.09
C HIS A 119 -1.77 -17.30 3.51
N LEU A 120 -1.92 -15.99 3.65
CA LEU A 120 -1.95 -15.28 4.92
C LEU A 120 -3.39 -14.99 5.34
N SER A 121 -3.71 -15.31 6.58
CA SER A 121 -4.91 -14.87 7.29
C SER A 121 -4.96 -13.35 7.40
N LEU A 122 -6.14 -12.80 7.73
CA LEU A 122 -6.26 -11.37 7.98
C LEU A 122 -5.35 -10.92 9.14
N ARG A 123 -5.23 -11.74 10.18
CA ARG A 123 -4.38 -11.43 11.34
C ARG A 123 -2.90 -11.37 10.93
N GLU A 124 -2.40 -12.37 10.22
CA GLU A 124 -1.00 -12.38 9.74
C GLU A 124 -0.73 -11.20 8.79
N ARG A 125 -1.69 -10.83 7.95
CA ARG A 125 -1.58 -9.64 7.08
C ARG A 125 -1.52 -8.34 7.88
N ALA A 126 -2.34 -8.20 8.92
CA ALA A 126 -2.29 -7.05 9.82
C ALA A 126 -0.94 -6.97 10.56
N THR A 127 -0.49 -8.07 11.15
CA THR A 127 0.81 -8.15 11.83
C THR A 127 1.96 -7.84 10.87
N PHE A 128 1.92 -8.33 9.63
CA PHE A 128 2.93 -7.99 8.62
C PHE A 128 3.00 -6.48 8.37
N VAL A 129 1.86 -5.79 8.24
CA VAL A 129 1.82 -4.33 8.05
C VAL A 129 2.38 -3.60 9.26
N GLU A 130 2.02 -4.03 10.46
CA GLU A 130 2.55 -3.46 11.71
C GLU A 130 4.06 -3.63 11.82
N GLU A 131 4.59 -4.81 11.46
CA GLU A 131 6.03 -5.06 11.48
C GLU A 131 6.79 -4.25 10.43
N ILE A 132 6.22 -4.04 9.23
CA ILE A 132 6.79 -3.14 8.22
C ILE A 132 6.79 -1.70 8.73
N ALA A 133 5.66 -1.23 9.30
CA ALA A 133 5.55 0.12 9.84
C ALA A 133 6.57 0.35 10.98
N CYS A 134 6.71 -0.62 11.89
CA CYS A 134 7.70 -0.60 12.96
C CYS A 134 9.14 -0.60 12.44
N CYS A 135 9.43 -1.38 11.40
CA CYS A 135 10.73 -1.38 10.73
C CYS A 135 11.08 0.02 10.21
N VAL A 136 10.17 0.64 9.45
CA VAL A 136 10.36 1.97 8.86
C VAL A 136 10.43 3.06 9.94
N SER A 137 9.64 2.97 11.01
CA SER A 137 9.64 3.96 12.09
C SER A 137 10.96 4.00 12.87
N ASN A 138 11.73 2.92 12.84
CA ASN A 138 13.04 2.83 13.49
C ASN A 138 14.19 3.42 12.65
N TRP A 139 13.92 3.88 11.41
CA TRP A 139 14.91 4.52 10.58
C TRP A 139 15.19 5.96 11.01
N GLY A 140 16.06 6.11 12.02
CA GLY A 140 16.49 7.43 12.51
C GLY A 140 17.16 8.31 11.45
N PHE A 141 17.70 7.69 10.40
CA PHE A 141 18.34 8.35 9.25
C PHE A 141 17.37 8.82 8.17
N ALA A 142 16.10 8.42 8.23
CA ALA A 142 15.07 8.78 7.25
C ALA A 142 14.10 9.81 7.83
N ARG A 143 13.44 10.56 6.95
CA ARG A 143 12.34 11.46 7.31
C ARG A 143 11.17 11.25 6.37
N LEU A 144 9.98 11.09 6.96
CA LEU A 144 8.72 10.94 6.27
C LEU A 144 7.93 12.25 6.36
N PHE A 145 7.37 12.68 5.24
CA PHE A 145 6.45 13.79 5.13
C PHE A 145 5.16 13.28 4.50
N ALA A 146 4.03 13.84 4.89
CA ALA A 146 2.75 13.52 4.26
C ALA A 146 1.89 14.78 4.17
N GLU A 147 1.20 14.94 3.05
CA GLU A 147 0.06 15.84 2.92
C GLU A 147 -1.19 15.01 2.74
N CYS A 148 -2.14 15.16 3.68
CA CYS A 148 -3.40 14.44 3.70
C CYS A 148 -4.54 15.44 3.48
N ILE A 149 -5.19 15.37 2.32
CA ILE A 149 -6.28 16.26 1.94
C ILE A 149 -7.61 15.49 2.04
N ASP A 150 -8.50 15.97 2.90
CA ASP A 150 -9.90 15.58 2.88
C ASP A 150 -10.62 16.34 1.77
N LYS A 151 -11.07 15.61 0.75
CA LYS A 151 -11.70 16.18 -0.45
C LYS A 151 -13.12 16.69 -0.19
N ILE A 152 -13.74 16.33 0.94
CA ILE A 152 -15.03 16.87 1.36
C ILE A 152 -14.90 18.35 1.72
N TYR A 153 -13.78 18.73 2.31
CA TYR A 153 -13.52 20.10 2.79
C TYR A 153 -12.57 20.89 1.88
N PHE A 154 -12.09 20.28 0.79
CA PHE A 154 -11.23 20.96 -0.15
C PHE A 154 -12.02 21.85 -1.10
N ASP A 155 -11.72 23.14 -1.09
CA ASP A 155 -12.34 24.15 -1.96
C ASP A 155 -11.31 24.70 -2.96
N PRO A 156 -11.33 24.23 -4.22
CA PRO A 156 -10.40 24.70 -5.26
C PRO A 156 -10.49 26.22 -5.52
N ALA A 157 -11.64 26.85 -5.28
CA ALA A 157 -11.82 28.28 -5.52
C ALA A 157 -11.01 29.14 -4.53
N ARG A 158 -10.76 28.62 -3.32
CA ARG A 158 -9.96 29.29 -2.29
C ARG A 158 -8.47 29.08 -2.47
N THR A 159 -8.06 27.86 -2.82
CA THR A 159 -6.65 27.48 -2.93
C THR A 159 -6.03 27.87 -4.26
N LYS A 160 -6.86 28.06 -5.31
CA LYS A 160 -6.44 28.27 -6.71
C LYS A 160 -5.52 27.15 -7.24
N LYS A 161 -5.55 25.99 -6.59
CA LYS A 161 -4.74 24.81 -6.90
C LYS A 161 -5.62 23.57 -6.86
N SER A 162 -5.31 22.61 -7.73
CA SER A 162 -5.85 21.26 -7.60
C SER A 162 -5.28 20.57 -6.35
N VAL A 163 -5.94 19.48 -5.95
CA VAL A 163 -5.52 18.64 -4.82
C VAL A 163 -4.08 18.15 -5.00
N SER A 164 -3.74 17.67 -6.20
CA SER A 164 -2.40 17.17 -6.52
C SER A 164 -1.35 18.29 -6.47
N GLU A 165 -1.64 19.46 -7.05
CA GLU A 165 -0.71 20.61 -7.02
C GLU A 165 -0.44 21.08 -5.60
N GLN A 166 -1.48 21.23 -4.77
CA GLN A 166 -1.30 21.61 -3.36
C GLN A 166 -0.46 20.58 -2.61
N ALA A 167 -0.78 19.29 -2.75
CA ALA A 167 -0.06 18.24 -2.05
C ALA A 167 1.41 18.15 -2.48
N PHE A 168 1.66 18.24 -3.79
CA PHE A 168 3.00 18.22 -4.34
C PHE A 168 3.82 19.40 -3.83
N GLU A 169 3.28 20.63 -3.88
CA GLU A 169 3.98 21.81 -3.37
C GLU A 169 4.34 21.63 -1.88
N GLN A 170 3.40 21.19 -1.05
CA GLN A 170 3.65 20.99 0.38
C GLN A 170 4.77 19.97 0.64
N ILE A 171 4.78 18.84 -0.08
CA ILE A 171 5.82 17.82 0.09
C ILE A 171 7.19 18.33 -0.39
N ILE A 172 7.26 18.98 -1.55
CA ILE A 172 8.51 19.50 -2.09
C ILE A 172 9.08 20.61 -1.20
N SER A 173 8.26 21.55 -0.73
CA SER A 173 8.72 22.59 0.20
C SER A 173 9.24 22.01 1.52
N ARG A 174 8.63 20.94 2.03
CA ARG A 174 9.10 20.23 3.23
C ARG A 174 10.43 19.52 3.00
N PHE A 175 10.62 18.88 1.84
CA PHE A 175 11.91 18.31 1.46
C PHE A 175 12.99 19.38 1.36
N GLU A 176 12.73 20.46 0.63
CA GLU A 176 13.69 21.55 0.48
C GLU A 176 14.11 22.10 1.84
N LYS A 177 13.14 22.45 2.70
CA LYS A 177 13.44 23.00 4.02
C LYS A 177 14.23 22.02 4.89
N TYR A 178 13.89 20.74 4.85
CA TYR A 178 14.61 19.70 5.56
C TYR A 178 16.07 19.58 5.07
N LEU A 179 16.29 19.53 3.76
CA LEU A 179 17.60 19.42 3.16
C LEU A 179 18.48 20.65 3.45
N GLN A 180 17.93 21.86 3.38
CA GLN A 180 18.63 23.09 3.78
C GLN A 180 19.07 23.04 5.25
N THR A 181 18.20 22.54 6.12
CA THR A 181 18.47 22.47 7.56
C THR A 181 19.62 21.51 7.88
N ILE A 182 19.65 20.34 7.22
CA ILE A 182 20.69 19.32 7.47
C ILE A 182 22.01 19.61 6.74
N ASP A 183 21.99 20.38 5.65
CA ASP A 183 23.20 20.83 4.94
C ASP A 183 23.91 21.99 5.66
N GLY A 184 23.36 22.50 6.76
CA GLY A 184 23.97 23.56 7.57
C GLY A 184 23.89 24.95 6.95
N LYS A 185 23.05 25.16 5.93
CA LYS A 185 22.72 26.49 5.41
C LYS A 185 21.64 27.11 6.29
N GLN A 186 22.03 27.55 7.47
CA GLN A 186 21.28 28.59 8.17
C GLN A 186 21.74 29.93 7.59
N GLU A 187 20.86 30.58 6.82
CA GLU A 187 20.95 32.03 6.58
C GLU A 187 20.65 32.79 7.86
#